data_AF-A0A3B8T0J9-F1
#
_entry.id   AF-A0A3B8T0J9-F1
#
_cell.length_a   1.000
_cell.length_b   1.000
_cell.length_c   1.000
_cell.angle_alpha   90.00
_cell.angle_beta   90.00
_cell.angle_gamma   90.00
#
_symmetry.space_group_name_H-M   'P 1'
#
loop_
_entity.id
_entity.type
_entity.pdbx_description
1 polymer ?
#
loop_
_entity_poly.entity_id
_entity_poly.type
_entity_poly.pdbx_seq_one_letter_code
_entity_poly.pdbx_strand_id
1 'polypeptide(L)' 'DRSGKLHKQKVVFQEGIDQETAKKIIKLIKDAKMKVQTAIQGEKLRVTGKKRDDLQQVMQLVKTADLGQPFQFENFRD' A
#
# COMPACT_ATOMS: atom_id res chain seq x y z
N ASP A 1 -23.04 -44.86 1.94
CA ASP A 1 -21.73 -44.21 1.82
C ASP A 1 -21.89 -42.75 2.22
N ARG A 2 -21.13 -42.25 3.21
CA ARG A 2 -21.39 -40.95 3.85
C ARG A 2 -20.89 -39.83 2.95
N SER A 3 -21.73 -39.37 2.04
CA SER A 3 -21.52 -38.12 1.31
C SER A 3 -21.66 -36.94 2.26
N GLY A 4 -20.56 -36.23 2.53
CA GLY A 4 -20.61 -34.86 3.04
C GLY A 4 -19.68 -34.55 4.21
N LYS A 5 -18.85 -33.51 4.01
CA LYS A 5 -18.47 -32.43 4.95
C LYS A 5 -17.08 -31.83 4.64
N LEU A 6 -16.68 -31.73 3.37
CA LEU A 6 -15.51 -30.92 3.00
C LEU A 6 -15.99 -29.59 2.42
N HIS A 7 -15.96 -28.55 3.25
CA HIS A 7 -16.12 -27.17 2.79
C HIS A 7 -14.75 -26.67 2.34
N LYS A 8 -14.62 -26.27 1.07
CA LYS A 8 -13.41 -25.67 0.52
C LYS A 8 -13.67 -24.18 0.31
N GLN A 9 -12.88 -23.34 0.94
CA GLN A 9 -12.89 -21.90 0.69
C GLN A 9 -11.63 -21.52 -0.08
N LYS A 10 -11.80 -20.94 -1.27
CA LYS A 10 -10.69 -20.34 -2.01
C LYS A 10 -10.31 -19.04 -1.30
N VAL A 11 -9.13 -19.01 -0.69
CA VAL A 11 -8.53 -17.79 -0.16
C VAL A 11 -7.50 -17.33 -1.19
N VAL A 12 -7.65 -16.10 -1.67
CA VAL A 12 -6.69 -15.47 -2.57
C VAL A 12 -5.78 -14.59 -1.71
N PHE A 13 -4.49 -14.85 -1.74
CA PHE A 13 -3.51 -13.99 -1.09
C PHE A 13 -3.33 -12.76 -1.97
N GLN A 14 -3.64 -11.59 -1.42
CA GLN A 14 -3.29 -10.30 -2.03
C GLN A 14 -1.87 -9.98 -1.62
N GLU A 15 -0.92 -10.38 -2.47
CA GLU A 15 0.49 -10.05 -2.31
C GLU A 15 0.82 -8.87 -3.22
N GLY A 16 1.49 -7.86 -2.65
CA GLY A 16 1.87 -6.66 -3.38
C GLY A 16 0.81 -5.55 -3.38
N ILE A 17 1.13 -4.48 -4.11
CA ILE A 17 0.27 -3.32 -4.30
C ILE A 17 -0.23 -3.34 -5.74
N ASP A 18 -1.50 -3.66 -5.92
CA ASP A 18 -2.17 -3.58 -7.22
C ASP A 18 -2.09 -2.17 -7.79
N GLN A 19 -2.08 -2.08 -9.12
CA GLN A 19 -1.96 -0.79 -9.81
C GLN A 19 -3.09 0.20 -9.44
N GLU A 20 -4.29 -0.32 -9.15
CA GLU A 20 -5.41 0.51 -8.69
C GLU A 20 -5.14 1.11 -7.30
N THR A 21 -4.68 0.29 -6.35
CA THR A 21 -4.30 0.71 -4.99
C THR A 21 -3.12 1.68 -5.03
N ALA A 22 -2.11 1.40 -5.87
CA ALA A 22 -0.99 2.31 -6.07
C ALA A 22 -1.45 3.68 -6.58
N LYS A 23 -2.36 3.73 -7.56
CA LYS A 23 -2.95 4.98 -8.05
C LYS A 23 -3.74 5.72 -6.97
N LYS A 24 -4.50 5.00 -6.13
CA LYS A 24 -5.22 5.59 -4.97
C LYS A 24 -4.25 6.23 -3.99
N ILE A 25 -3.16 5.55 -3.63
CA ILE A 25 -2.12 6.10 -2.73
C ILE A 25 -1.48 7.36 -3.34
N ILE A 26 -1.10 7.31 -4.62
CA ILE A 26 -0.50 8.47 -5.30
C ILE A 26 -1.45 9.66 -5.29
N LYS A 27 -2.74 9.45 -5.55
CA LYS A 27 -3.75 10.50 -5.50
C LYS A 27 -3.88 11.08 -4.09
N LEU A 28 -3.94 10.22 -3.08
CA LEU A 28 -4.08 10.61 -1.68
C LEU A 28 -2.87 11.43 -1.18
N ILE A 29 -1.65 11.08 -1.60
CA ILE A 29 -0.43 11.85 -1.32
C ILE A 29 -0.47 13.22 -2.01
N LYS A 30 -0.95 13.29 -3.26
CA LYS A 30 -1.10 14.55 -4.00
C LYS A 30 -2.16 15.47 -3.39
N ASP A 31 -3.28 14.90 -2.95
CA ASP A 31 -4.37 15.64 -2.30
C ASP A 31 -3.91 16.22 -0.95
N ALA A 32 -3.02 15.52 -0.24
CA ALA A 32 -2.37 16.01 0.97
C ALA A 32 -1.29 17.10 0.70
N LYS A 33 -1.03 17.47 -0.56
CA LYS A 33 -0.03 18.48 -0.99
C LYS A 33 1.38 18.23 -0.43
N MET A 34 1.72 16.96 -0.17
CA MET A 34 3.03 16.55 0.33
C MET A 34 4.11 16.76 -0.74
N LYS A 35 5.28 17.30 -0.35
CA LYS A 35 6.42 17.51 -1.26
C LYS A 35 7.26 16.25 -1.46
N VAL A 36 6.62 15.15 -1.81
CA VAL A 36 7.27 13.85 -2.06
C VAL A 36 6.99 13.38 -3.49
N GLN A 37 7.93 12.61 -4.05
CA GLN A 37 7.80 11.95 -5.33
C GLN A 37 7.46 10.47 -5.12
N THR A 38 6.48 9.98 -5.88
CA THR A 38 6.03 8.58 -5.81
C THR A 38 6.28 7.88 -7.13
N ALA A 39 6.86 6.69 -7.10
CA ALA A 39 7.12 5.86 -8.27
C ALA A 39 6.62 4.43 -8.04
N ILE A 40 5.89 3.87 -9.01
CA ILE A 40 5.44 2.47 -8.98
C ILE A 40 6.58 1.60 -9.52
N GLN A 41 6.99 0.58 -8.76
CA GLN A 41 8.05 -0.37 -9.10
C GLN A 41 7.48 -1.79 -9.03
N GLY A 42 6.90 -2.25 -10.13
CA GLY A 42 6.14 -3.50 -10.15
C GLY A 42 4.99 -3.42 -9.16
N GLU A 43 5.02 -4.27 -8.14
CA GLU A 43 4.01 -4.37 -7.08
C GLU A 43 4.39 -3.58 -5.82
N LYS A 44 5.43 -2.75 -5.88
CA LYS A 44 5.87 -1.88 -4.77
C LYS A 44 5.71 -0.42 -5.15
N LEU A 45 5.45 0.43 -4.15
CA LEU A 45 5.44 1.89 -4.31
C LEU A 45 6.65 2.48 -3.61
N ARG A 46 7.52 3.16 -4.36
CA ARG A 46 8.64 3.92 -3.82
C ARG A 46 8.21 5.37 -3.57
N VAL A 47 8.48 5.87 -2.36
CA VAL A 47 8.26 7.28 -1.99
C VAL A 47 9.63 7.90 -1.70
N THR A 48 9.94 9.00 -2.38
CA THR A 48 11.19 9.76 -2.22
C THR A 48 10.86 11.20 -1.82
N GLY A 49 11.52 11.73 -0.80
CA GLY A 49 11.28 13.08 -0.30
C GLY A 49 12.58 13.72 0.17
N LYS A 50 12.66 15.05 0.13
CA LYS A 50 13.85 15.77 0.62
C LYS A 50 13.91 15.88 2.14
N LYS A 51 12.74 15.85 2.79
CA LYS A 51 12.61 15.96 4.25
C LYS A 51 12.13 14.64 4.82
N ARG A 52 12.76 14.20 5.90
CA ARG A 52 12.37 13.00 6.64
C ARG A 52 10.98 13.15 7.27
N ASP A 53 10.63 14.35 7.71
CA ASP A 53 9.31 14.64 8.30
C ASP A 53 8.18 14.40 7.29
N ASP A 54 8.37 14.82 6.03
CA ASP A 54 7.38 14.59 4.97
C ASP A 54 7.20 13.09 4.70
N LEU A 55 8.29 12.30 4.76
CA LEU A 55 8.22 10.84 4.61
C LEU A 55 7.45 10.18 5.76
N GLN A 56 7.67 10.63 7.00
CA GLN A 56 6.93 10.13 8.17
C GLN A 56 5.45 10.50 8.09
N GLN A 57 5.11 11.72 7.66
CA GLN A 57 3.73 12.13 7.49
C GLN A 57 3.02 11.29 6.41
N VAL A 58 3.68 10.98 5.29
CA VAL A 58 3.12 10.10 4.26
C VAL A 58 2.86 8.69 4.80
N MET A 59 3.76 8.14 5.62
CA MET A 59 3.54 6.84 6.25
C MET A 59 2.35 6.85 7.19
N GLN A 60 2.21 7.90 7.99
CA GLN A 60 1.05 8.07 8.87
C GLN A 60 -0.24 8.17 8.06
N LEU A 61 -0.23 9.00 7.01
CA LEU A 61 -1.35 9.22 6.11
C LEU A 61 -1.83 7.90 5.47
N VAL A 62 -0.91 7.10 4.92
CA VAL A 62 -1.22 5.81 4.30
C VAL A 62 -1.68 4.78 5.32
N LYS A 63 -1.15 4.79 6.56
CA LYS A 63 -1.64 3.93 7.65
C LYS A 63 -3.04 4.27 8.11
N THR A 64 -3.38 5.56 8.13
CA THR A 64 -4.72 6.04 8.53
C THR A 64 -5.73 5.96 7.39
N ALA A 65 -5.27 5.87 6.14
CA ALA A 65 -6.13 5.75 4.99
C ALA A 65 -6.73 4.34 4.91
N ASP A 66 -8.05 4.26 4.84
CA ASP A 66 -8.77 2.98 4.71
C ASP A 66 -8.71 2.49 3.26
N LEU A 67 -7.57 1.91 2.91
CA LEU A 67 -7.21 1.45 1.56
C LEU A 67 -7.48 -0.05 1.38
N GLY A 68 -8.17 -0.70 2.32
CA GLY A 68 -8.65 -2.07 2.22
C GLY A 68 -7.60 -3.17 2.42
N GLN A 69 -6.32 -2.81 2.62
CA GLN A 69 -5.26 -3.77 2.93
C GLN A 69 -4.19 -3.17 3.85
N PRO A 70 -3.52 -3.98 4.68
CA PRO A 70 -2.38 -3.51 5.47
C PRO A 70 -1.17 -3.26 4.58
N PHE A 71 -0.51 -2.10 4.75
CA PHE A 71 0.74 -1.80 4.04
C PHE A 71 1.95 -1.93 4.96
N GLN A 72 3.03 -2.44 4.37
CA GLN A 72 4.34 -2.52 5.00
C GLN A 72 5.21 -1.40 4.45
N PHE A 73 5.94 -0.73 5.33
CA PHE A 73 6.88 0.33 4.97
C PHE A 73 8.29 -0.18 5.24
N GLU A 74 9.03 -0.42 4.16
CA GLU A 74 10.36 -1.05 4.20
C GLU A 74 11.38 -0.24 3.39
N ASN A 75 12.66 -0.62 3.51
CA ASN A 75 13.76 -0.09 2.69
C ASN A 75 13.91 1.45 2.78
N PHE A 76 13.96 1.96 4.01
CA PHE A 76 14.31 3.35 4.29
C PHE A 76 15.74 3.62 3.83
N ARG A 77 15.93 4.69 3.05
CA ARG A 77 17.24 5.12 2.52
C ARG A 77 17.41 6.61 2.76
N ASP A 78 18.65 7.02 3.00
CA ASP A 78 19.08 8.42 3.07
C ASP A 78 19.34 9.00 1.67
#